data_AF-A0A0Q1BY38-F1
#
_entry.id   AF-A0A0Q1BY38-F1
#
_cell.length_a   1.000
_cell.length_b   1.000
_cell.length_c   1.000
_cell.angle_alpha   90.00
_cell.angle_beta   90.00
_cell.angle_gamma   90.00
#
_symmetry.space_group_name_H-M   'P 1'
#
loop_
_entity.id
_entity.type
_entity.pdbx_description
1 polymer ?
#
loop_
_entity_poly.entity_id
_entity_poly.type
_entity_poly.pdbx_seq_one_letter_code
_entity_poly.pdbx_strand_id
1 'polypeptide(L)'
;MEKIYIIGDIHTVSVFRLSGVEGVVSTADNALSKLEEIIVKRDAGIVLMTNDLAADLQARIREINLSMPSPVVIEIPAIDDTGGFRKSAMNYISEALGISL
;
A
#
# COMPACT_ATOMS: atom_id res chain seq x y z
N MET A 1 4.37 -13.86 13.70
CA MET A 1 5.19 -12.67 13.42
C MET A 1 4.55 -12.02 12.21
N GLU A 2 4.14 -10.76 12.32
CA GLU A 2 3.48 -10.05 11.22
C GLU A 2 4.47 -9.82 10.07
N LYS A 3 4.01 -9.99 8.84
CA LYS A 3 4.81 -9.84 7.62
C LYS A 3 4.60 -8.46 7.01
N ILE A 4 5.60 -8.04 6.26
CA ILE A 4 5.53 -6.86 5.40
C ILE A 4 5.33 -7.38 3.97
N TYR A 5 4.31 -6.85 3.30
CA TYR A 5 4.03 -7.11 1.90
C TYR A 5 4.32 -5.88 1.04
N ILE A 6 4.62 -6.10 -0.23
CA ILE A 6 4.61 -5.05 -1.25
C ILE A 6 3.78 -5.47 -2.46
N ILE A 7 2.91 -4.57 -2.93
CA ILE A 7 2.12 -4.69 -4.14
C ILE A 7 2.59 -3.63 -5.15
N GLY A 8 3.12 -4.09 -6.28
CA GLY A 8 3.67 -3.18 -7.29
C GLY A 8 4.03 -3.86 -8.60
N ASP A 9 4.67 -3.11 -9.48
CA ASP A 9 5.23 -3.64 -10.71
C ASP A 9 6.39 -4.60 -10.45
N ILE A 10 6.81 -5.33 -11.49
CA ILE A 10 7.84 -6.36 -11.38
C ILE A 10 9.20 -5.81 -10.94
N HIS A 11 9.59 -4.60 -11.36
CA HIS A 11 10.87 -4.00 -11.00
C HIS A 11 10.87 -3.62 -9.52
N THR A 12 9.84 -2.90 -9.07
CA THR A 12 9.72 -2.48 -7.67
C THR A 12 9.66 -3.68 -6.72
N VAL A 13 8.80 -4.66 -7.03
CA VAL A 13 8.65 -5.87 -6.20
C VAL A 13 9.95 -6.66 -6.11
N SER A 14 10.70 -6.77 -7.21
CA SER A 14 11.96 -7.52 -7.24
C SER A 14 13.00 -6.94 -6.30
N VAL A 15 13.09 -5.60 -6.19
CA VAL A 15 14.03 -4.94 -5.28
C VAL A 15 13.65 -5.18 -3.81
N PHE A 16 12.38 -5.02 -3.45
CA PHE A 16 11.92 -5.19 -2.07
C PHE A 16 12.03 -6.63 -1.57
N ARG A 17 11.91 -7.63 -2.45
CA ARG A 17 12.15 -9.03 -2.09
C ARG A 17 13.57 -9.27 -1.59
N LEU A 18 14.57 -8.54 -2.09
CA LEU A 18 15.96 -8.62 -1.59
C LEU A 18 16.08 -8.17 -0.13
N SER A 19 15.15 -7.35 0.35
CA SER A 19 15.07 -6.87 1.73
C SER A 19 14.22 -7.76 2.64
N GLY A 20 13.76 -8.93 2.16
CA GLY A 20 12.94 -9.86 2.95
C GLY A 20 11.45 -9.50 3.02
N VAL A 21 10.97 -8.62 2.13
CA VAL A 21 9.55 -8.25 2.01
C VAL A 21 8.83 -9.22 1.06
N GLU A 22 7.62 -9.64 1.44
CA GLU A 22 6.79 -10.51 0.61
C GLU A 22 6.24 -9.76 -0.59
N GLY A 23 6.73 -10.11 -1.78
CA GLY A 23 6.42 -9.38 -3.01
C GLY A 23 5.24 -9.94 -3.81
N VAL A 24 4.30 -9.08 -4.17
CA VAL A 24 3.13 -9.39 -5.01
C VAL A 24 3.12 -8.48 -6.24
N VAL A 25 3.36 -9.06 -7.42
CA VAL A 25 3.31 -8.31 -8.68
C VAL A 25 1.85 -8.12 -9.10
N SER A 26 1.47 -6.90 -9.45
CA SER A 26 0.09 -6.54 -9.76
C SER A 26 0.02 -5.48 -10.86
N THR A 27 -1.16 -5.34 -11.46
CA THR A 27 -1.55 -4.25 -12.36
C THR A 27 -2.78 -3.55 -11.77
N ALA A 28 -3.15 -2.37 -12.28
CA ALA A 28 -4.32 -1.64 -11.80
C ALA A 28 -5.60 -2.49 -11.82
N ASP A 29 -5.81 -3.31 -12.86
CA ASP A 29 -6.99 -4.17 -13.01
C ASP A 29 -7.16 -5.23 -11.91
N ASN A 30 -6.06 -5.66 -11.27
CA ASN A 30 -6.10 -6.74 -10.28
C ASN A 30 -5.58 -6.35 -8.89
N ALA A 31 -5.14 -5.10 -8.70
CA ALA A 31 -4.59 -4.59 -7.46
C ALA A 31 -5.55 -4.74 -6.28
N LEU A 32 -6.85 -4.46 -6.48
CA LEU A 32 -7.86 -4.64 -5.43
C LEU A 32 -7.95 -6.10 -4.98
N SER A 33 -8.07 -7.03 -5.93
CA SER A 33 -8.15 -8.46 -5.62
C SER A 33 -6.91 -8.94 -4.86
N LYS A 34 -5.71 -8.48 -5.25
CA LYS A 34 -4.46 -8.80 -4.55
C LYS A 34 -4.39 -8.22 -3.14
N LEU A 35 -4.88 -7.01 -2.95
CA LEU A 35 -4.98 -6.41 -1.62
C LEU A 35 -5.91 -7.23 -0.72
N GLU A 36 -7.10 -7.60 -1.20
CA GLU A 36 -8.06 -8.41 -0.45
C GLU A 36 -7.51 -9.81 -0.12
N GLU A 37 -6.83 -10.46 -1.07
CA GLU A 37 -6.15 -11.75 -0.83
C GLU A 37 -5.17 -11.67 0.36
N ILE A 38 -4.43 -10.56 0.50
CA ILE A 38 -3.48 -10.36 1.60
C ILE A 38 -4.19 -10.09 2.92
N ILE A 39 -5.24 -9.26 2.91
CA ILE A 39 -6.03 -8.95 4.11
C ILE A 39 -6.66 -10.22 4.70
N VAL A 40 -7.19 -11.10 3.83
CA VAL A 40 -7.81 -12.36 4.26
C VAL A 40 -6.81 -13.31 4.94
N LYS A 41 -5.52 -13.26 4.59
CA LYS A 41 -4.49 -14.10 5.23
C LYS A 41 -4.26 -13.76 6.70
N ARG A 42 -4.59 -12.53 7.12
CA ARG A 42 -4.40 -12.04 8.51
C ARG A 42 -2.98 -12.24 9.05
N ASP A 43 -1.99 -12.25 8.17
CA ASP A 43 -0.57 -12.35 8.53
C ASP A 43 0.23 -11.10 8.13
N ALA A 44 -0.43 -10.11 7.52
CA ALA A 44 0.15 -8.83 7.15
C ALA A 44 0.03 -7.82 8.29
N GLY A 45 1.17 -7.23 8.69
CA GLY A 45 1.18 -6.06 9.55
C GLY A 45 1.23 -4.76 8.75
N ILE A 46 2.00 -4.76 7.65
CA ILE A 46 2.15 -3.61 6.75
C ILE A 46 2.02 -4.10 5.30
N VAL A 47 1.29 -3.33 4.48
CA VAL A 47 1.22 -3.52 3.03
C VAL A 47 1.69 -2.24 2.35
N LEU A 48 2.83 -2.32 1.67
CA LEU A 48 3.31 -1.26 0.79
C LEU A 48 2.60 -1.39 -0.56
N MET A 49 2.08 -0.29 -1.11
CA MET A 49 1.45 -0.28 -2.42
C MET A 49 2.03 0.86 -3.25
N THR A 50 2.37 0.58 -4.50
CA THR A 50 2.85 1.60 -5.43
C THR A 50 1.76 2.63 -5.76
N ASN A 51 2.15 3.90 -5.90
CA ASN A 51 1.21 5.03 -6.10
C ASN A 51 0.24 4.82 -7.27
N ASP A 52 0.71 4.23 -8.38
CA ASP A 52 -0.09 3.97 -9.57
C ASP A 52 -1.21 2.94 -9.30
N LEU A 53 -0.92 1.91 -8.49
CA LEU A 53 -1.91 0.91 -8.08
C LEU A 53 -2.87 1.45 -7.01
N ALA A 54 -2.38 2.34 -6.15
CA ALA A 54 -3.18 2.92 -5.07
C ALA A 54 -4.15 4.01 -5.56
N ALA A 55 -3.93 4.58 -6.74
CA ALA A 55 -4.69 5.72 -7.27
C ALA A 55 -6.21 5.49 -7.26
N ASP A 56 -6.66 4.33 -7.73
CA ASP A 56 -8.08 3.97 -7.79
C ASP A 56 -8.59 3.27 -6.51
N LEU A 57 -7.71 3.01 -5.55
CA LEU A 57 -8.01 2.23 -4.33
C LEU A 57 -8.02 3.08 -3.05
N GLN A 58 -7.85 4.40 -3.15
CA GLN A 58 -7.77 5.34 -2.02
C GLN A 58 -8.86 5.16 -0.98
N ALA A 59 -10.12 5.02 -1.43
CA ALA A 59 -11.25 4.85 -0.52
C ALA A 59 -11.15 3.55 0.28
N ARG A 60 -10.73 2.46 -0.37
CA ARG A 60 -10.57 1.15 0.26
C ARG A 60 -9.37 1.14 1.20
N ILE A 61 -8.24 1.70 0.79
CA ILE A 61 -7.03 1.88 1.61
C ILE A 61 -7.36 2.65 2.89
N ARG A 62 -8.13 3.74 2.77
CA ARG A 62 -8.59 4.54 3.91
C ARG A 62 -9.50 3.73 4.83
N GLU A 63 -10.47 3.02 4.28
CA GLU A 63 -11.36 2.16 5.07
C GLU A 63 -10.58 1.12 5.87
N ILE A 64 -9.61 0.45 5.24
CA ILE A 64 -8.75 -0.56 5.86
C ILE A 64 -8.00 0.04 7.06
N ASN A 65 -7.30 1.15 6.82
CA ASN A 65 -6.45 1.77 7.84
C ASN A 65 -7.23 2.41 9.01
N LEU A 66 -8.49 2.82 8.79
CA LEU A 66 -9.35 3.39 9.84
C LEU A 66 -10.13 2.32 10.61
N SER A 67 -10.52 1.24 9.95
CA SER A 67 -11.48 0.27 10.50
C SER A 67 -10.81 -0.98 11.07
N MET A 68 -9.56 -1.26 10.69
CA MET A 68 -8.84 -2.46 11.10
C MET A 68 -7.55 -2.12 11.85
N PRO A 69 -7.19 -2.89 12.89
CA PRO A 69 -5.93 -2.68 13.60
C PRO A 69 -4.70 -3.12 12.79
N SER A 70 -4.86 -4.09 11.87
CA SER A 70 -3.85 -4.49 10.89
C SER A 70 -4.50 -5.15 9.66
N PRO A 71 -3.88 -5.07 8.46
CA PRO A 71 -2.63 -4.35 8.16
C PRO A 71 -2.82 -2.84 7.98
N VAL A 72 -1.73 -2.07 8.14
CA VAL A 72 -1.66 -0.68 7.67
C VAL A 72 -1.14 -0.67 6.23
N VAL A 73 -1.89 -0.05 5.33
CA VAL A 73 -1.54 0.11 3.92
C VAL A 73 -0.89 1.47 3.69
N ILE A 74 0.30 1.48 3.10
CA ILE A 74 1.10 2.69 2.86
C ILE A 74 1.42 2.80 1.38
N GLU A 75 1.17 3.98 0.82
CA GLU A 75 1.50 4.31 -0.56
C GLU A 75 2.98 4.70 -0.68
N ILE A 76 3.66 4.17 -1.70
CA ILE A 76 5.05 4.48 -2.02
C ILE A 76 5.22 4.72 -3.53
N PRO A 77 6.18 5.55 -3.97
CA PRO A 77 6.51 5.64 -5.38
C PRO A 77 7.09 4.31 -5.90
N ALA A 78 6.71 3.94 -7.13
CA ALA A 78 7.36 2.87 -7.87
C ALA A 78 8.76 3.30 -8.34
N ILE A 79 9.62 2.36 -8.73
CA ILE A 79 10.97 2.66 -9.24
C ILE A 79 10.92 3.58 -10.48
N ASP A 80 9.94 3.37 -11.35
CA ASP A 80 9.75 4.16 -12.56
C ASP A 80 8.85 5.40 -12.33
N ASP A 81 8.44 5.67 -11.08
CA ASP A 81 7.59 6.81 -10.75
C ASP A 81 8.39 8.12 -10.72
N THR A 82 8.20 8.92 -11.76
CA THR A 82 8.75 10.30 -11.86
C THR A 82 8.04 11.29 -10.92
N GLY A 83 6.95 10.88 -10.28
CA GLY A 83 6.07 11.71 -9.46
C GLY A 83 6.45 11.89 -7.99
N GLY A 84 7.37 11.06 -7.46
CA GLY A 84 7.86 11.13 -6.08
C GLY A 84 6.80 10.89 -4.99
N PHE A 85 7.21 11.02 -3.73
CA PHE A 85 6.35 10.88 -2.54
C PHE A 85 5.37 12.06 -2.44
N ARG A 86 4.19 11.98 -3.08
CA ARG A 86 3.25 13.11 -3.16
C ARG A 86 2.46 13.38 -1.87
N LYS A 87 2.39 12.45 -0.92
CA LYS A 87 1.62 12.62 0.33
C LYS A 87 2.53 12.54 1.56
N SER A 88 2.60 13.64 2.29
CA SER A 88 3.26 13.70 3.61
C SER A 88 2.42 12.95 4.66
N ALA A 89 3.06 12.36 5.66
CA ALA A 89 2.37 11.77 6.82
C ALA A 89 1.37 12.76 7.47
N MET A 90 1.64 14.06 7.39
CA MET A 90 0.73 15.13 7.78
C MET A 90 -0.60 15.10 7.04
N ASN A 91 -0.61 14.89 5.72
CA ASN A 91 -1.86 14.82 4.95
C ASN A 91 -2.72 13.65 5.41
N TYR A 92 -2.09 12.52 5.73
CA TYR A 92 -2.81 11.35 6.23
C TYR A 92 -3.48 11.60 7.58
N ILE A 93 -2.75 12.24 8.51
CA ILE A 93 -3.29 12.63 9.83
C ILE A 93 -4.43 13.62 9.67
N SER A 94 -4.27 14.63 8.82
CA SER A 94 -5.29 15.63 8.51
C SER A 94 -6.56 14.99 7.94
N GLU A 95 -6.45 14.08 6.97
CA GLU A 95 -7.59 13.34 6.41
C GLU A 95 -8.26 12.41 7.42
N ALA A 96 -7.50 11.71 8.27
CA ALA A 96 -8.03 10.82 9.29
C ALA A 96 -8.81 11.56 10.37
N LEU A 97 -8.36 12.76 10.74
CA LEU A 97 -9.00 13.63 11.73
C LEU A 97 -10.10 14.53 11.13
N GLY A 98 -10.21 14.60 9.80
CA GLY A 98 -11.18 15.46 9.11
C GLY A 98 -10.84 16.95 9.21
N ILE A 99 -9.56 17.28 9.40
CA ILE A 99 -9.06 18.67 9.50
C ILE A 99 -8.25 19.01 8.25
N SER A 100 -8.40 20.21 7.72
CA SER A 100 -7.52 20.74 6.68
C SER A 100 -6.50 21.67 7.35
N LEU A 101 -5.21 21.34 7.23
CA LEU A 101 -4.11 22.18 7.70
C LEU A 101 -3.49 22.96 6.52
#